data_AF-A0A973CNK8-F1
#
_entry.id   AF-A0A973CNK8-F1
#
_cell.length_a   1.000
_cell.length_b   1.000
_cell.length_c   1.000
_cell.angle_alpha   90.00
_cell.angle_beta   90.00
_cell.angle_gamma   90.00
#
_symmetry.space_group_name_H-M   'P 1'
#
loop_
_entity.id
_entity.type
_entity.pdbx_description
1 polymer ?
#
loop_
_entity_poly.entity_id
_entity_poly.type
_entity_poly.pdbx_seq_one_letter_code
_entity_poly.pdbx_strand_id
1 'polypeptide(L)'
;KAFSIKNGREQPTFQKKALDTLMHYSWPGNVRELQNLMERLVILCIDDQVTFEDLPDNILSPTSSIEGVGSIQFNEALVDLKFKDAKQEIVTTFERQYLSALLKKHNGNISSAARHAGIDRRTIHRLINELDLPLRKNTVI
;
A
#
# COMPACT_ATOMS: atom_id res chain seq x y z
N LYS A 1 -15.15 -19.63 9.00
CA LYS A 1 -15.09 -21.12 9.10
C LYS A 1 -13.71 -21.71 8.74
N ALA A 2 -13.13 -21.47 7.56
CA ALA A 2 -11.87 -22.13 7.15
C ALA A 2 -10.65 -21.83 8.06
N PHE A 3 -10.52 -20.61 8.58
CA PHE A 3 -9.33 -20.18 9.33
C PHE A 3 -9.30 -20.62 10.81
N SER A 4 -10.44 -20.68 11.51
CA SER A 4 -10.54 -21.23 12.87
C SER A 4 -10.13 -22.69 12.94
N ILE A 5 -10.62 -23.50 11.99
CA ILE A 5 -10.37 -24.94 11.95
C ILE A 5 -8.88 -25.22 11.72
N LYS A 6 -8.20 -24.38 10.92
CA LYS A 6 -6.77 -24.50 10.64
C LYS A 6 -5.87 -24.09 11.83
N ASN A 7 -6.36 -23.21 12.71
CA ASN A 7 -5.60 -22.71 13.87
C ASN A 7 -6.04 -23.31 15.22
N GLY A 8 -7.00 -24.24 15.23
CA GLY A 8 -7.48 -24.89 16.46
C GLY A 8 -8.18 -23.95 17.44
N ARG A 9 -8.73 -22.82 16.95
CA ARG A 9 -9.44 -21.82 17.77
C ARG A 9 -10.93 -21.79 17.44
N GLU A 10 -11.74 -21.37 18.42
CA GLU A 10 -13.16 -21.08 18.19
C GLU A 10 -13.33 -19.95 17.17
N GLN A 11 -14.54 -19.80 16.63
CA GLN A 11 -14.82 -18.78 15.61
C GLN A 11 -14.97 -17.43 16.30
N PRO A 12 -14.07 -16.45 16.04
CA PRO A 12 -14.21 -15.16 16.68
C PRO A 12 -15.50 -14.49 16.19
N THR A 13 -16.26 -14.01 17.16
CA THR A 13 -17.45 -13.18 16.93
C THR A 13 -17.02 -11.76 16.61
N PHE A 14 -17.80 -11.02 15.81
CA PHE A 14 -17.46 -9.64 15.49
C PHE A 14 -18.35 -8.70 16.29
N GLN A 15 -17.75 -7.71 16.95
CA GLN A 15 -18.50 -6.58 17.48
C GLN A 15 -19.18 -5.86 16.31
N LYS A 16 -20.44 -5.45 16.48
CA LYS A 16 -21.23 -4.81 15.41
C LYS A 16 -20.49 -3.65 14.74
N LYS A 17 -19.84 -2.78 15.53
CA LYS A 17 -19.05 -1.65 15.03
C LYS A 17 -17.86 -2.08 14.17
N ALA A 18 -17.17 -3.16 14.55
CA ALA A 18 -16.06 -3.71 13.77
C ALA A 18 -16.56 -4.30 12.45
N LEU A 19 -17.66 -5.06 12.50
CA LEU A 19 -18.30 -5.62 11.31
C LEU A 19 -18.76 -4.52 10.35
N ASP A 20 -19.46 -3.50 10.87
CA ASP A 20 -19.92 -2.36 10.08
C ASP A 20 -18.72 -1.65 9.41
N THR A 21 -17.60 -1.47 10.12
CA THR A 21 -16.39 -0.86 9.54
C THR A 21 -15.81 -1.70 8.40
N LEU A 22 -15.72 -3.02 8.59
CA LEU A 22 -15.23 -3.95 7.55
C LEU A 22 -16.14 -4.00 6.31
N MET A 23 -17.46 -3.86 6.51
CA MET A 23 -18.45 -3.86 5.43
C MET A 23 -18.42 -2.56 4.60
N HIS A 24 -18.02 -1.44 5.20
CA HIS A 24 -17.93 -0.14 4.51
C HIS A 24 -16.53 0.17 3.95
N TYR A 25 -15.51 -0.64 4.30
CA TYR A 25 -14.18 -0.49 3.74
C TYR A 25 -14.15 -0.96 2.28
N SER A 26 -13.45 -0.22 1.40
CA SER A 26 -13.47 -0.47 -0.04
C SER A 26 -12.60 -1.64 -0.51
N TRP A 27 -11.80 -2.25 0.37
CA TRP A 27 -10.93 -3.41 0.08
C TRP A 27 -10.07 -3.24 -1.18
N PRO A 28 -9.18 -2.23 -1.24
CA PRO A 28 -8.37 -1.94 -2.43
C PRO A 28 -7.47 -3.11 -2.86
N GLY A 29 -7.10 -4.01 -1.96
CA GLY A 29 -6.33 -5.23 -2.21
C GLY A 29 -7.15 -6.46 -2.58
N ASN A 30 -8.45 -6.30 -2.88
CA ASN A 30 -9.41 -7.36 -3.19
C ASN A 30 -9.59 -8.39 -2.05
N VAL A 31 -10.25 -9.52 -2.37
CA VAL A 31 -10.55 -10.63 -1.44
C VAL A 31 -9.30 -11.17 -0.70
N ARG A 32 -8.09 -11.00 -1.26
CA ARG A 32 -6.84 -11.40 -0.58
C ARG A 32 -6.50 -10.53 0.62
N GLU A 33 -6.78 -9.23 0.56
CA GLU A 33 -6.58 -8.33 1.71
C GLU A 33 -7.52 -8.70 2.85
N LEU A 34 -8.80 -8.95 2.54
CA LEU A 34 -9.77 -9.48 3.48
C LEU A 34 -9.32 -10.80 4.09
N GLN A 35 -8.82 -11.73 3.25
CA GLN A 35 -8.31 -13.00 3.73
C GLN A 35 -7.15 -12.84 4.71
N ASN A 36 -6.13 -12.05 4.36
CA ASN A 36 -4.97 -11.80 5.20
C ASN A 36 -5.37 -11.14 6.53
N LEU A 37 -6.32 -10.22 6.49
CA LEU A 37 -6.86 -9.61 7.70
C LEU A 37 -7.56 -10.66 8.57
N MET A 38 -8.44 -11.48 7.98
CA MET A 38 -9.16 -12.53 8.72
C MET A 38 -8.21 -13.54 9.34
N GLU A 39 -7.14 -13.93 8.64
CA GLU A 39 -6.07 -14.77 9.18
C GLU A 39 -5.39 -14.12 10.39
N ARG A 40 -5.03 -12.83 10.28
CA ARG A 40 -4.42 -12.07 11.37
C ARG A 40 -5.35 -11.92 12.58
N LEU A 41 -6.62 -11.61 12.36
CA LEU A 41 -7.60 -11.43 13.44
C LEU A 41 -7.84 -12.74 14.21
N VAL A 42 -7.89 -13.89 13.54
CA VAL A 42 -8.01 -15.20 14.21
C VAL A 42 -6.80 -15.49 15.11
N ILE A 43 -5.61 -15.00 14.76
CA ILE A 43 -4.39 -15.16 15.56
C ILE A 43 -4.34 -14.16 16.73
N LEU A 44 -4.76 -12.92 16.51
CA LEU A 44 -4.64 -11.83 17.48
C LEU A 44 -5.80 -11.74 18.47
N CYS A 45 -6.99 -12.26 18.14
CA CYS A 45 -8.12 -12.29 19.08
C CYS A 45 -7.76 -13.11 20.32
N ILE A 46 -7.81 -12.43 21.47
CA ILE A 46 -7.55 -13.01 22.79
C ILE A 46 -8.84 -13.60 23.38
N ASP A 47 -10.00 -12.98 23.13
CA ASP A 47 -11.29 -13.29 23.79
C ASP A 47 -12.38 -13.81 22.84
N ASP A 48 -12.01 -14.40 21.70
CA ASP A 48 -12.96 -14.88 20.67
C ASP A 48 -13.99 -13.81 20.21
N GLN A 49 -13.65 -12.53 20.38
CA GLN A 49 -14.40 -11.39 19.88
C GLN A 49 -13.44 -10.39 19.23
N VAL A 50 -13.70 -10.04 17.97
CA VAL A 50 -13.04 -8.94 17.25
C VAL A 50 -13.76 -7.65 17.59
N THR A 51 -13.08 -6.76 18.27
CA THR A 51 -13.55 -5.41 18.59
C THR A 51 -13.09 -4.41 17.53
N PHE A 52 -13.62 -3.19 17.59
CA PHE A 52 -13.18 -2.10 16.73
C PHE A 52 -11.68 -1.80 16.91
N GLU A 53 -11.14 -1.96 18.11
CA GLU A 53 -9.73 -1.67 18.43
C GLU A 53 -8.75 -2.72 17.89
N ASP A 54 -9.25 -3.92 17.56
CA ASP A 54 -8.47 -5.00 16.94
C ASP A 54 -8.28 -4.80 15.43
N LEU A 55 -9.05 -3.90 14.82
CA LEU A 55 -8.92 -3.58 13.41
C LEU A 55 -7.68 -2.70 13.19
N PRO A 56 -6.91 -2.94 12.13
CA PRO A 56 -5.74 -2.14 11.85
C PRO A 56 -6.12 -0.71 11.46
N ASP A 57 -5.26 0.26 11.81
CA ASP A 57 -5.48 1.70 11.65
C ASP A 57 -5.89 2.11 10.23
N ASN A 58 -5.41 1.37 9.24
CA ASN A 58 -5.71 1.56 7.82
C ASN A 58 -7.21 1.38 7.53
N ILE A 59 -7.92 0.54 8.29
CA ILE A 59 -9.36 0.33 8.16
C ILE A 59 -10.15 1.31 9.04
N LEU A 60 -9.57 1.74 10.18
CA LEU A 60 -10.24 2.59 11.17
C LEU A 60 -10.34 4.07 10.78
N SER A 61 -9.39 4.58 10.01
CA SER A 61 -9.35 5.97 9.56
C SER A 61 -9.31 6.06 8.03
N PRO A 62 -10.45 5.92 7.32
CA PRO A 62 -10.50 6.04 5.87
C PRO A 62 -10.17 7.46 5.37
N THR A 63 -10.09 8.46 6.25
CA THR A 63 -9.97 9.88 5.87
C THR A 63 -8.61 10.53 6.13
N SER A 64 -7.59 9.81 6.62
CA SER A 64 -6.22 10.34 6.64
C SER A 64 -5.22 9.21 6.76
N SER A 65 -4.29 9.17 5.80
CA SER A 65 -3.01 8.45 5.87
C SER A 65 -3.05 6.91 5.91
N ILE A 66 -3.52 6.31 4.82
CA ILE A 66 -2.72 5.25 4.16
C ILE A 66 -2.12 5.85 2.90
N GLU A 67 -1.22 6.82 3.08
CA GLU A 67 -0.01 6.86 2.27
C GLU A 67 0.93 5.73 2.76
N GLY A 68 0.42 4.50 2.78
CA GLY A 68 1.15 3.28 3.09
C GLY A 68 1.62 2.67 1.78
N VAL A 69 2.76 3.17 1.31
CA VAL A 69 3.73 2.51 0.42
C VAL A 69 3.22 1.27 -0.32
N GLY A 70 2.80 1.44 -1.58
CA GLY A 70 3.04 0.41 -2.59
C GLY A 70 1.85 -0.23 -3.32
N SER A 71 0.63 0.29 -3.23
CA SER A 71 -0.43 -0.11 -4.18
C SER A 71 -0.70 1.00 -5.18
N ILE A 72 -0.41 0.71 -6.46
CA ILE A 72 -0.97 1.47 -7.58
C ILE A 72 -2.47 1.17 -7.57
N GLN A 73 -3.30 2.13 -7.15
CA GLN A 73 -4.74 1.97 -7.20
C GLN A 73 -5.20 2.10 -8.66
N PHE A 74 -5.77 1.03 -9.20
CA PHE A 74 -6.53 1.11 -10.45
C PHE A 74 -7.87 1.77 -10.14
N ASN A 75 -7.99 3.05 -10.46
CA ASN A 75 -9.24 3.80 -10.31
C ASN A 75 -10.17 3.49 -11.49
N GLU A 76 -11.45 3.23 -11.24
CA GLU A 76 -12.47 3.07 -12.30
C GLU A 76 -12.54 4.29 -13.23
N ALA A 77 -12.19 5.49 -12.75
CA ALA A 77 -12.04 6.69 -13.58
C ALA A 77 -10.98 6.54 -14.71
N LEU A 78 -10.06 5.57 -14.62
CA LEU A 78 -9.10 5.26 -15.68
C LEU A 78 -9.76 4.53 -16.87
N VAL A 79 -10.93 3.92 -16.66
CA VAL A 79 -11.68 3.22 -17.72
C VAL A 79 -12.30 4.20 -18.72
N ASP A 80 -12.56 5.44 -18.28
CA ASP A 80 -13.05 6.52 -19.14
C ASP A 80 -11.96 7.14 -20.02
N LEU A 81 -10.68 6.85 -19.73
CA LEU A 81 -9.55 7.31 -20.51
C LEU A 81 -9.24 6.35 -21.66
N LYS A 82 -8.57 6.86 -22.70
CA LYS A 82 -7.97 5.97 -23.71
C LYS A 82 -6.92 5.10 -23.04
N PHE A 83 -6.81 3.85 -23.47
CA PHE A 83 -5.85 2.88 -22.93
C PHE A 83 -4.42 3.44 -22.80
N LYS A 84 -3.96 4.24 -23.78
CA LYS A 84 -2.63 4.85 -23.74
C LYS A 84 -2.46 5.81 -22.55
N ASP A 85 -3.48 6.62 -22.28
CA ASP A 85 -3.45 7.64 -21.24
C ASP A 85 -3.63 6.98 -19.86
N ALA A 86 -4.56 6.03 -19.74
CA ALA A 86 -4.73 5.21 -18.54
C ALA A 86 -3.44 4.46 -18.16
N LYS A 87 -2.77 3.86 -19.14
CA LYS A 87 -1.47 3.19 -18.94
C LYS A 87 -0.41 4.19 -18.48
N GLN A 88 -0.36 5.38 -19.09
CA GLN A 88 0.64 6.38 -18.74
C GLN A 88 0.48 6.87 -17.30
N GLU A 89 -0.75 7.09 -16.84
CA GLU A 89 -1.04 7.48 -15.45
C GLU A 89 -0.56 6.41 -14.45
N ILE A 90 -0.84 5.14 -14.74
CA ILE A 90 -0.37 4.00 -13.92
C ILE A 90 1.16 3.94 -13.88
N VAL A 91 1.81 4.05 -15.05
CA VAL A 91 3.28 4.00 -15.15
C VAL A 91 3.90 5.18 -14.39
N THR A 92 3.37 6.38 -14.57
CA THR A 92 3.88 7.59 -13.91
C THR A 92 3.74 7.48 -12.38
N THR A 93 2.62 6.95 -11.92
CA THR A 93 2.37 6.72 -10.48
C THR A 93 3.35 5.69 -9.91
N PHE A 94 3.55 4.56 -10.63
CA PHE A 94 4.55 3.56 -10.28
C PHE A 94 5.96 4.15 -10.19
N GLU A 95 6.40 4.85 -11.24
CA GLU A 95 7.74 5.41 -11.32
C GLU A 95 8.00 6.40 -10.19
N ARG A 96 7.02 7.27 -9.88
CA ARG A 96 7.09 8.22 -8.76
C ARG A 96 7.26 7.51 -7.42
N GLN A 97 6.44 6.50 -7.15
CA GLN A 97 6.50 5.76 -5.89
C GLN A 97 7.80 4.97 -5.76
N TYR A 98 8.19 4.25 -6.82
CA TYR A 98 9.40 3.45 -6.87
C TYR A 98 10.65 4.30 -6.66
N LEU A 99 10.78 5.41 -7.42
CA LEU A 99 11.93 6.31 -7.30
C LEU A 99 11.98 7.02 -5.96
N SER A 100 10.84 7.46 -5.41
CA SER A 100 10.81 8.07 -4.08
C SER A 100 11.28 7.09 -3.00
N ALA A 101 10.80 5.84 -3.04
CA ALA A 101 11.25 4.80 -2.11
C ALA A 101 12.73 4.42 -2.31
N LEU A 102 13.17 4.29 -3.56
CA LEU A 102 14.55 3.96 -3.91
C LEU A 102 15.52 5.07 -3.45
N LEU A 103 15.17 6.34 -3.67
CA LEU A 103 15.99 7.47 -3.22
C LEU A 103 16.01 7.59 -1.70
N LYS A 104 14.88 7.37 -1.02
CA LYS A 104 14.84 7.33 0.46
C LYS A 104 15.73 6.22 1.01
N LYS A 105 15.65 5.00 0.44
CA LYS A 105 16.44 3.83 0.86
C LYS A 105 17.96 4.05 0.69
N HIS A 106 18.36 4.80 -0.33
CA HIS A 106 19.77 5.07 -0.64
C HIS A 106 20.22 6.49 -0.25
N ASN A 107 19.47 7.18 0.64
CA ASN A 107 19.79 8.53 1.13
C ASN A 107 20.09 9.54 0.01
N GLY A 108 19.37 9.46 -1.12
CA GLY A 108 19.56 10.34 -2.28
C GLY A 108 20.80 10.01 -3.13
N ASN A 109 21.53 8.93 -2.84
CA ASN A 109 22.66 8.50 -3.65
C ASN A 109 22.20 7.83 -4.95
N ILE A 110 22.10 8.63 -6.01
CA ILE A 110 21.68 8.20 -7.35
C ILE A 110 22.55 7.06 -7.90
N SER A 111 23.87 7.07 -7.61
CA SER A 111 24.78 6.02 -8.10
C SER A 111 24.52 4.68 -7.42
N SER A 112 24.23 4.69 -6.12
CA SER A 112 23.88 3.49 -5.35
C SER A 112 22.48 2.98 -5.74
N ALA A 113 21.52 3.89 -5.85
CA ALA A 113 20.16 3.61 -6.30
C ALA A 113 20.12 2.98 -7.70
N ALA A 114 20.86 3.52 -8.67
CA ALA A 114 20.96 3.00 -10.04
C ALA A 114 21.49 1.56 -10.08
N ARG A 115 22.57 1.28 -9.34
CA ARG A 115 23.11 -0.08 -9.23
C ARG A 115 22.13 -1.05 -8.59
N HIS A 116 21.41 -0.61 -7.55
CA HIS A 116 20.43 -1.45 -6.86
C HIS A 116 19.20 -1.74 -7.74
N ALA A 117 18.74 -0.75 -8.48
CA ALA A 117 17.60 -0.86 -9.40
C ALA A 117 17.96 -1.52 -10.74
N GLY A 118 19.25 -1.74 -11.03
CA GLY A 118 19.71 -2.34 -12.29
C GLY A 118 19.48 -1.46 -13.53
N ILE A 119 19.33 -0.15 -13.35
CA ILE A 119 19.09 0.82 -14.43
C ILE A 119 20.20 1.85 -14.51
N ASP A 120 20.38 2.44 -15.70
CA ASP A 120 21.39 3.46 -15.92
C ASP A 120 21.08 4.75 -15.12
N ARG A 121 22.15 5.42 -14.65
CA ARG A 121 22.02 6.68 -13.89
C ARG A 121 21.30 7.75 -14.69
N ARG A 122 21.52 7.82 -16.02
CA ARG A 122 20.85 8.76 -16.91
C ARG A 122 19.34 8.53 -16.94
N THR A 123 18.90 7.28 -16.85
CA THR A 123 17.48 6.94 -16.75
C THR A 123 16.89 7.45 -15.45
N ILE A 124 17.57 7.26 -14.32
CA ILE A 124 17.13 7.82 -13.03
C ILE A 124 17.08 9.35 -13.09
N HIS A 125 18.10 10.01 -13.64
CA HIS A 125 18.10 11.46 -13.81
C HIS A 125 16.95 11.96 -14.68
N ARG A 126 16.68 11.29 -15.81
CA ARG A 126 15.54 11.63 -16.69
C ARG A 126 14.23 11.53 -15.91
N LEU A 127 14.00 10.41 -15.23
CA LEU A 127 12.75 10.18 -14.49
C LEU A 127 12.58 11.15 -13.33
N ILE A 128 13.66 11.53 -12.63
CA ILE A 128 13.59 12.54 -11.55
C ILE A 128 13.16 13.90 -12.08
N ASN A 129 13.70 14.32 -13.24
CA ASN A 129 13.34 15.59 -13.87
C ASN A 129 11.90 15.56 -14.43
N GLU A 130 11.49 14.45 -15.02
CA GLU A 130 10.16 14.27 -15.61
C GLU A 130 9.06 14.19 -14.54
N LEU A 131 9.38 13.64 -13.36
CA LEU A 131 8.44 13.49 -12.25
C LEU A 131 8.52 14.61 -11.21
N ASP A 132 9.41 15.59 -11.41
CA ASP A 132 9.70 16.71 -10.50
C ASP A 132 9.90 16.26 -9.04
N LEU A 133 10.67 15.18 -8.85
CA LEU A 133 10.90 14.61 -7.52
C LEU A 133 11.91 15.48 -6.74
N PRO A 134 11.60 15.87 -5.49
CA PRO A 134 12.51 16.70 -4.69
C PRO A 134 13.76 15.91 -4.34
N LEU A 135 14.85 16.20 -5.06
CA LEU A 135 16.18 15.81 -4.65
C LEU A 135 16.49 16.56 -3.37
N ARG A 136 16.49 15.87 -2.21
CA ARG A 136 17.17 16.40 -1.03
C ARG A 136 18.66 16.51 -1.39
N LYS A 137 19.06 17.67 -1.88
CA LYS A 137 20.46 18.07 -1.99
C LYS A 137 20.97 18.13 -0.55
N ASN A 138 21.79 17.17 -0.15
CA ASN A 138 22.65 17.38 1.00
C ASN A 138 23.60 18.52 0.63
N THR A 139 23.21 19.74 0.98
CA THR A 139 24.15 20.81 1.30
C THR A 139 24.85 20.37 2.57
N VAL A 140 26.06 19.83 2.42
CA VAL A 140 27.03 19.84 3.50
C VAL A 140 27.77 21.16 3.37
N ILE A 141 27.75 21.91 4.47
CA ILE A 141 28.40 23.21 4.72
C ILE A 141 29.91 23.06 4.56
#